data_AF-A0A7X2MS18-F1
#
_entry.id   AF-A0A7X2MS18-F1
#
_cell.length_a   1.000
_cell.length_b   1.000
_cell.length_c   1.000
_cell.angle_alpha   90.00
_cell.angle_beta   90.00
_cell.angle_gamma   90.00
#
_symmetry.space_group_name_H-M   'P 1'
#
loop_
_entity.id
_entity.type
_entity.pdbx_description
1 polymer ?
#
loop_
_entity_poly.entity_id
_entity_poly.type
_entity_poly.pdbx_seq_one_letter_code
_entity_poly.pdbx_strand_id
1 'polypeptide(L)'
;VVFGGVGAGLYGMLLFVLLAVFIAGLMIGRTPEFLGKKIDVWEMKMTALAILVTPALVLIGTALAMMTDAGRSAMANPGIHGFSEVLYAVSSAANNNGSAFAGLSANTPFWNLLLAVCMLLGRFGIIIPVMAIAGAMAVKKVQPVGNGTLPTHGPLFIGLLIGTVLLVGALTFIPALALGPVAEHLQLVQGQSS
;
A
#
# COMPACT_ATOMS: atom_id res chain seq x y z
N VAL A 1 0.85 7.17 0.90
CA VAL A 1 -0.40 7.71 1.50
C VAL A 1 -0.13 8.95 2.36
N VAL A 2 0.83 8.91 3.28
CA VAL A 2 1.24 10.07 4.11
C VAL A 2 1.99 11.10 3.25
N PHE A 3 1.44 12.31 3.10
CA PHE A 3 1.98 13.38 2.22
C PHE A 3 2.56 12.86 0.90
N GLY A 4 1.80 11.95 0.24
CA GLY A 4 2.28 11.21 -0.92
C GLY A 4 2.48 12.07 -2.17
N GLY A 5 2.88 11.43 -3.27
CA GLY A 5 3.10 12.11 -4.55
C GLY A 5 1.91 12.93 -5.05
N VAL A 6 2.17 13.89 -5.94
CA VAL A 6 1.18 14.85 -6.45
C VAL A 6 -0.06 14.11 -7.00
N GLY A 7 -1.23 14.37 -6.39
CA GLY A 7 -2.49 13.67 -6.67
C GLY A 7 -2.58 12.26 -6.08
N ALA A 8 -1.52 11.45 -6.25
CA ALA A 8 -1.46 10.06 -5.79
C ALA A 8 -1.57 9.88 -4.28
N GLY A 9 -0.99 10.78 -3.51
CA GLY A 9 -1.15 10.81 -2.06
C GLY A 9 -2.61 11.00 -1.64
N LEU A 10 -3.32 11.93 -2.30
CA LEU A 10 -4.70 12.27 -1.95
C LEU A 10 -5.67 11.14 -2.28
N TYR A 11 -5.69 10.64 -3.53
CA TYR A 11 -6.59 9.54 -3.86
C TYR A 11 -6.24 8.26 -3.09
N GLY A 12 -4.95 8.03 -2.82
CA GLY A 12 -4.51 6.91 -1.97
C GLY A 12 -5.07 7.04 -0.56
N MET A 13 -5.04 8.23 0.02
CA MET A 13 -5.65 8.48 1.34
C MET A 13 -7.16 8.33 1.29
N LEU A 14 -7.82 8.78 0.22
CA LEU A 14 -9.26 8.61 0.04
C LEU A 14 -9.68 7.13 0.00
N LEU A 15 -8.88 6.24 -0.60
CA LEU A 15 -9.15 4.79 -0.54
C LEU A 15 -9.16 4.28 0.90
N PHE A 16 -8.18 4.68 1.72
CA PHE A 16 -8.14 4.34 3.15
C PHE A 16 -9.26 5.00 3.95
N VAL A 17 -9.69 6.21 3.59
CA VAL A 17 -10.86 6.88 4.17
C VAL A 17 -12.13 6.08 3.90
N LEU A 18 -12.35 5.62 2.66
CA LEU A 18 -13.50 4.78 2.30
C LEU A 18 -13.49 3.46 3.10
N LEU A 19 -12.32 2.83 3.23
CA LEU A 19 -12.16 1.63 4.06
C LEU A 19 -12.44 1.90 5.55
N ALA A 20 -11.91 2.99 6.11
CA ALA A 20 -12.12 3.37 7.50
C ALA A 20 -13.60 3.64 7.80
N VAL A 21 -14.28 4.40 6.92
CA VAL A 21 -15.72 4.65 7.01
C VAL A 21 -16.53 3.36 6.90
N PHE A 22 -16.10 2.44 6.04
CA PHE A 22 -16.74 1.13 5.91
C PHE A 22 -16.64 0.30 7.17
N ILE A 23 -15.45 0.20 7.76
CA ILE A 23 -15.23 -0.48 9.04
C ILE A 23 -16.05 0.18 10.15
N ALA A 24 -16.06 1.51 10.23
CA ALA A 24 -16.83 2.26 11.22
C ALA A 24 -18.34 2.01 11.11
N GLY A 25 -18.88 2.08 9.88
CA GLY A 25 -20.29 1.81 9.62
C GLY A 25 -20.67 0.39 10.04
N LEU A 26 -19.86 -0.60 9.69
CA LEU A 26 -20.07 -1.99 10.10
C LEU A 26 -20.05 -2.16 11.63
N MET A 27 -19.09 -1.54 12.33
CA MET A 27 -18.98 -1.64 13.79
C MET A 27 -20.19 -1.08 14.54
N ILE A 28 -20.87 -0.08 13.97
CA ILE A 28 -22.04 0.59 14.56
C ILE A 28 -23.36 0.02 13.99
N GLY A 29 -23.28 -0.95 13.07
CA GLY A 29 -24.46 -1.56 12.42
C GLY A 29 -25.21 -0.62 11.48
N ARG A 30 -24.50 0.33 10.84
CA ARG A 30 -25.05 1.32 9.91
C ARG A 30 -24.44 1.16 8.52
N THR A 31 -25.17 1.62 7.50
CA THR A 31 -24.62 1.67 6.15
C THR A 31 -23.46 2.67 6.10
N PRO A 32 -22.29 2.28 5.57
CA PRO A 32 -21.17 3.17 5.40
C PRO A 32 -21.48 4.38 4.52
N GLU A 33 -21.08 5.56 4.97
CA GLU A 33 -21.39 6.83 4.31
C GLU A 33 -20.23 7.82 4.46
N PHE A 34 -19.77 8.40 3.35
CA PHE A 34 -18.74 9.41 3.33
C PHE A 34 -19.26 10.67 2.61
N LEU A 35 -19.19 11.82 3.27
CA LEU A 35 -19.71 13.11 2.76
C LEU A 35 -21.17 13.02 2.28
N GLY A 36 -22.03 12.32 3.02
CA GLY A 36 -23.43 12.12 2.66
C GLY A 36 -23.67 11.09 1.55
N LYS A 37 -22.62 10.51 0.95
CA LYS A 37 -22.74 9.49 -0.10
C LYS A 37 -22.53 8.11 0.47
N LYS A 38 -23.50 7.22 0.26
CA LYS A 38 -23.42 5.82 0.66
C LYS A 38 -22.33 5.08 -0.13
N ILE A 39 -21.60 4.22 0.57
CA ILE A 39 -20.60 3.34 -0.02
C ILE A 39 -21.25 1.96 -0.15
N ASP A 40 -21.53 1.52 -1.38
CA ASP A 40 -22.12 0.22 -1.65
C ASP A 40 -21.03 -0.82 -1.94
N VAL A 41 -21.47 -2.05 -2.21
CA VAL A 41 -20.58 -3.20 -2.43
C VAL A 41 -19.64 -2.96 -3.62
N TRP A 42 -20.09 -2.26 -4.66
CA TRP A 42 -19.27 -2.01 -5.84
C TRP A 42 -18.08 -1.08 -5.53
N GLU A 43 -18.32 0.04 -4.85
CA GLU A 43 -17.26 0.96 -4.47
C GLU A 43 -16.27 0.30 -3.51
N MET A 44 -16.77 -0.56 -2.60
CA MET A 44 -15.92 -1.30 -1.68
C MET A 44 -15.06 -2.35 -2.40
N LYS A 45 -15.60 -3.04 -3.42
CA LYS A 45 -14.79 -3.95 -4.25
C LYS A 45 -13.66 -3.22 -4.98
N MET A 46 -13.95 -2.05 -5.57
CA MET A 46 -12.93 -1.24 -6.24
C MET A 46 -11.90 -0.69 -5.25
N THR A 47 -12.35 -0.28 -4.06
CA THR A 47 -11.47 0.22 -2.99
C THR A 47 -10.52 -0.88 -2.52
N ALA A 48 -11.05 -2.07 -2.25
CA ALA A 48 -10.26 -3.23 -1.84
C ALA A 48 -9.25 -3.63 -2.93
N LEU A 49 -9.69 -3.69 -4.19
CA LEU A 49 -8.80 -4.00 -5.31
C LEU A 49 -7.65 -2.99 -5.39
N ALA A 50 -7.94 -1.69 -5.34
CA ALA A 50 -6.95 -0.62 -5.40
C ALA A 50 -5.93 -0.69 -4.24
N ILE A 51 -6.38 -0.97 -3.02
CA ILE A 51 -5.51 -1.12 -1.84
C ILE A 51 -4.60 -2.35 -1.97
N LEU A 52 -5.08 -3.42 -2.61
CA LEU A 52 -4.32 -4.67 -2.77
C LEU A 52 -3.29 -4.64 -3.91
N VAL A 53 -3.43 -3.74 -4.89
CA VAL A 53 -2.52 -3.68 -6.06
C VAL A 53 -1.06 -3.54 -5.64
N THR A 54 -0.73 -2.51 -4.85
CA THR A 54 0.66 -2.25 -4.49
C THR A 54 1.27 -3.35 -3.63
N PRO A 55 0.66 -3.81 -2.52
CA PRO A 55 1.27 -4.86 -1.71
C PRO A 55 1.39 -6.19 -2.48
N ALA A 56 0.43 -6.55 -3.34
CA ALA A 56 0.56 -7.72 -4.18
C ALA A 56 1.78 -7.64 -5.10
N LEU A 57 1.98 -6.48 -5.77
CA LEU A 57 3.14 -6.25 -6.62
C LEU A 57 4.46 -6.31 -5.84
N VAL A 58 4.50 -5.73 -4.63
CA VAL A 58 5.70 -5.79 -3.78
C VAL A 58 6.04 -7.22 -3.42
N LEU A 59 5.07 -7.98 -2.88
CA LEU A 59 5.34 -9.32 -2.37
C LEU A 59 5.63 -10.31 -3.49
N ILE A 60 4.87 -10.26 -4.59
CA ILE A 60 5.09 -11.14 -5.76
C ILE A 60 6.40 -10.78 -6.46
N GLY A 61 6.68 -9.49 -6.67
CA GLY A 61 7.92 -9.05 -7.31
C GLY A 61 9.16 -9.38 -6.48
N THR A 62 9.07 -9.20 -5.16
CA THR A 62 10.14 -9.58 -4.23
C THR A 62 10.36 -11.09 -4.24
N ALA A 63 9.27 -11.89 -4.18
CA ALA A 63 9.37 -13.34 -4.26
C ALA A 63 10.01 -13.79 -5.59
N LEU A 64 9.60 -13.23 -6.72
CA LEU A 64 10.16 -13.55 -8.03
C LEU A 64 11.67 -13.20 -8.12
N ALA A 65 12.07 -12.05 -7.60
CA ALA A 65 13.48 -11.67 -7.52
C ALA A 65 14.29 -12.63 -6.65
N MET A 66 13.76 -13.05 -5.50
CA MET A 66 14.43 -13.99 -4.60
C MET A 66 14.44 -15.44 -5.11
N MET A 67 13.53 -15.82 -6.01
CA MET A 67 13.45 -17.14 -6.62
C MET A 67 14.35 -17.32 -7.85
N THR A 68 14.96 -16.25 -8.36
CA THR A 68 15.76 -16.27 -9.59
C THR A 68 17.20 -15.89 -9.33
N ASP A 69 18.13 -16.48 -10.08
CA ASP A 69 19.55 -16.11 -9.99
C ASP A 69 19.80 -14.70 -10.52
N ALA A 70 19.08 -14.29 -11.57
CA ALA A 70 19.13 -12.94 -12.12
C ALA A 70 18.68 -11.86 -11.11
N GLY A 71 17.70 -12.18 -10.26
CA GLY A 71 17.28 -11.28 -9.18
C GLY A 71 18.31 -11.20 -8.06
N ARG A 72 18.75 -12.36 -7.54
CA ARG A 72 19.68 -12.45 -6.40
C ARG A 72 21.09 -11.95 -6.70
N SER A 73 21.60 -12.16 -7.91
CA SER A 73 22.96 -11.74 -8.31
C SER A 73 23.14 -10.22 -8.37
N ALA A 74 22.06 -9.44 -8.33
CA ALA A 74 22.12 -7.98 -8.33
C ALA A 74 22.30 -7.37 -6.92
N MET A 75 22.17 -8.15 -5.85
CA MET A 75 22.36 -7.67 -4.48
C MET A 75 23.83 -7.32 -4.24
N ALA A 76 24.09 -6.15 -3.67
CA ALA A 76 25.45 -5.72 -3.34
C ALA A 76 25.88 -6.23 -1.97
N ASN A 77 24.95 -6.25 -1.02
CA ASN A 77 25.22 -6.71 0.34
C ASN A 77 24.79 -8.17 0.53
N PRO A 78 25.62 -9.03 1.15
CA PRO A 78 25.24 -10.40 1.43
C PRO A 78 24.19 -10.48 2.55
N GLY A 79 23.58 -11.65 2.69
CA GLY A 79 22.71 -11.97 3.83
C GLY A 79 21.42 -11.13 3.86
N ILE A 80 21.04 -10.70 5.07
CA ILE A 80 19.74 -10.09 5.37
C ILE A 80 19.58 -8.72 4.71
N HIS A 81 20.66 -7.94 4.63
CA HIS A 81 20.62 -6.63 4.00
C HIS A 81 20.38 -6.73 2.48
N GLY A 82 20.89 -7.76 1.81
CA GLY A 82 20.58 -8.04 0.41
C GLY A 82 19.08 -8.26 0.17
N PHE A 83 18.40 -8.97 1.06
CA PHE A 83 16.93 -9.09 0.99
C PHE A 83 16.24 -7.73 1.17
N SER A 84 16.72 -6.89 2.09
CA SER A 84 16.22 -5.52 2.25
C SER A 84 16.41 -4.67 0.98
N GLU A 85 17.54 -4.81 0.26
CA GLU A 85 17.78 -4.14 -1.03
C GLU A 85 16.72 -4.52 -2.08
N VAL A 86 16.45 -5.82 -2.22
CA VAL A 86 15.42 -6.36 -3.13
C VAL A 86 14.03 -5.85 -2.74
N LEU A 87 13.65 -6.04 -1.48
CA LEU A 87 12.34 -5.63 -0.97
C LEU A 87 12.13 -4.12 -1.15
N TYR A 88 13.16 -3.31 -0.89
CA TYR A 88 13.10 -1.85 -1.06
C TYR A 88 12.96 -1.45 -2.53
N ALA A 89 13.72 -2.06 -3.45
CA ALA A 89 13.64 -1.75 -4.87
C ALA A 89 12.24 -2.02 -5.44
N VAL A 90 11.67 -3.19 -5.15
CA VAL A 90 10.32 -3.55 -5.62
C VAL A 90 9.26 -2.69 -4.92
N SER A 91 9.41 -2.43 -3.61
CA SER A 91 8.51 -1.55 -2.85
C SER A 91 8.44 -0.15 -3.45
N SER A 92 9.60 0.44 -3.72
CA SER A 92 9.70 1.78 -4.31
C SER A 92 9.10 1.83 -5.71
N ALA A 93 9.38 0.84 -6.55
CA ALA A 93 8.84 0.76 -7.91
C ALA A 93 7.32 0.59 -7.90
N ALA A 94 6.78 -0.38 -7.16
CA ALA A 94 5.34 -0.64 -7.08
C ALA A 94 4.55 0.53 -6.46
N ASN A 95 5.16 1.30 -5.57
CA ASN A 95 4.52 2.49 -4.98
C ASN A 95 4.87 3.80 -5.71
N ASN A 96 5.56 3.73 -6.85
CA ASN A 96 6.00 4.88 -7.64
C ASN A 96 6.73 5.96 -6.81
N ASN A 97 7.58 5.56 -5.87
CA ASN A 97 8.37 6.48 -5.06
C ASN A 97 9.61 6.96 -5.82
N GLY A 98 10.39 6.01 -6.35
CA GLY A 98 11.62 6.29 -7.10
C GLY A 98 12.90 6.29 -6.26
N SER A 99 12.80 6.17 -4.94
CA SER A 99 13.97 5.93 -4.08
C SER A 99 14.59 4.55 -4.32
N ALA A 100 15.89 4.41 -4.05
CA ALA A 100 16.59 3.13 -4.05
C ALA A 100 17.68 3.12 -2.97
N PHE A 101 18.04 1.93 -2.46
CA PHE A 101 19.27 1.77 -1.67
C PHE A 101 20.54 2.00 -2.50
N ALA A 102 20.43 1.97 -3.83
CA ALA A 102 21.52 2.20 -4.79
C ALA A 102 22.68 1.19 -4.74
N GLY A 103 22.69 0.24 -3.80
CA GLY A 103 23.56 -0.95 -3.84
C GLY A 103 23.13 -1.96 -4.90
N LEU A 104 21.82 -2.17 -5.06
CA LEU A 104 21.28 -3.15 -6.01
C LEU A 104 21.54 -2.74 -7.47
N SER A 105 22.22 -3.60 -8.23
CA SER A 105 22.54 -3.37 -9.65
C SER A 105 21.33 -3.66 -10.55
N ALA A 106 20.43 -2.68 -10.65
CA ALA A 106 19.17 -2.82 -11.38
C ALA A 106 19.30 -2.73 -12.91
N ASN A 107 20.49 -2.40 -13.45
CA ASN A 107 20.69 -2.26 -14.90
C ASN A 107 20.89 -3.63 -15.60
N THR A 108 19.90 -4.51 -15.43
CA THR A 108 19.81 -5.80 -16.10
C THR A 108 18.44 -5.93 -16.76
N PRO A 109 18.29 -6.73 -17.83
CA PRO A 109 16.99 -6.94 -18.45
C PRO A 109 15.93 -7.43 -17.47
N PHE A 110 16.30 -8.31 -16.53
CA PHE A 110 15.41 -8.82 -15.49
C PHE A 110 14.85 -7.70 -14.61
N TRP A 111 15.73 -6.90 -14.00
CA TRP A 111 15.32 -5.84 -13.08
C TRP A 111 14.60 -4.70 -13.80
N ASN A 112 15.07 -4.30 -14.99
CA ASN A 112 14.40 -3.27 -15.79
C ASN A 112 12.96 -3.69 -16.12
N LEU A 113 12.73 -4.93 -16.56
CA LEU A 113 11.38 -5.42 -16.88
C LEU A 113 10.51 -5.58 -15.64
N LEU A 114 11.04 -6.18 -14.57
CA LEU A 114 10.31 -6.37 -13.32
C LEU A 114 9.85 -5.03 -12.74
N LEU A 115 10.78 -4.09 -12.58
CA LEU A 115 10.47 -2.79 -12.00
C LEU A 115 9.56 -1.97 -12.92
N ALA A 116 9.74 -2.04 -14.25
CA ALA A 116 8.84 -1.38 -15.20
C ALA A 116 7.39 -1.88 -15.07
N VAL A 117 7.19 -3.19 -14.97
CA VAL A 117 5.86 -3.79 -14.75
C VAL A 117 5.28 -3.37 -13.40
N CYS A 118 6.07 -3.41 -12.32
CA CYS A 118 5.65 -2.93 -11.01
C CYS A 118 5.24 -1.45 -11.03
N MET A 119 6.02 -0.59 -11.69
CA MET A 119 5.70 0.84 -11.81
C MET A 119 4.41 1.07 -12.62
N LEU A 120 4.26 0.38 -13.74
CA LEU A 120 3.11 0.50 -14.62
C LEU A 120 1.82 0.08 -13.90
N LEU A 121 1.82 -1.13 -13.33
CA LEU A 121 0.67 -1.68 -12.62
C LEU A 121 0.40 -0.95 -11.31
N GLY A 122 1.44 -0.55 -10.57
CA GLY A 122 1.33 0.24 -9.36
C GLY A 122 0.70 1.61 -9.60
N ARG A 123 0.93 2.20 -10.77
CA ARG A 123 0.31 3.48 -11.15
C ARG A 123 -1.10 3.29 -11.70
N PHE A 124 -1.23 2.60 -12.82
CA PHE A 124 -2.48 2.53 -13.57
C PHE A 124 -3.47 1.53 -12.99
N GLY A 125 -2.98 0.46 -12.34
CA GLY A 125 -3.82 -0.49 -11.61
C GLY A 125 -4.53 0.13 -10.42
N ILE A 126 -4.05 1.26 -9.88
CA ILE A 126 -4.76 2.05 -8.85
C ILE A 126 -5.63 3.14 -9.49
N ILE A 127 -5.14 3.83 -10.52
CA ILE A 127 -5.90 4.92 -11.15
C ILE A 127 -7.22 4.40 -11.76
N ILE A 128 -7.22 3.23 -12.39
CA ILE A 128 -8.42 2.64 -13.00
C ILE A 128 -9.56 2.44 -11.97
N PRO A 129 -9.37 1.71 -10.85
CA PRO A 129 -10.42 1.56 -9.84
C PRO A 129 -10.76 2.88 -9.14
N VAL A 130 -9.81 3.80 -8.95
CA VAL A 130 -10.10 5.15 -8.43
C VAL A 130 -11.06 5.91 -9.34
N MET A 131 -10.84 5.87 -10.66
CA MET A 131 -11.76 6.50 -11.62
C MET A 131 -13.13 5.81 -11.65
N ALA A 132 -13.16 4.48 -11.50
CA ALA A 132 -14.42 3.74 -11.37
C ALA A 132 -15.23 4.16 -10.13
N ILE A 133 -14.55 4.34 -8.98
CA ILE A 133 -15.17 4.86 -7.76
C ILE A 133 -15.67 6.28 -7.98
N ALA A 134 -14.88 7.15 -8.62
CA ALA A 134 -15.27 8.53 -8.90
C ALA A 134 -16.56 8.59 -9.75
N GLY A 135 -16.64 7.78 -10.82
CA GLY A 135 -17.83 7.69 -11.67
C GLY A 135 -19.05 7.18 -10.91
N ALA A 136 -18.89 6.12 -10.11
CA ALA A 136 -19.98 5.57 -9.30
C ALA A 136 -20.47 6.55 -8.23
N MET A 137 -19.56 7.29 -7.59
CA MET A 137 -19.88 8.28 -6.58
C MET A 137 -20.51 9.54 -7.19
N ALA A 138 -20.17 9.93 -8.42
CA ALA A 138 -20.69 11.14 -9.07
C ALA A 138 -22.22 11.13 -9.21
N VAL A 139 -22.81 9.97 -9.51
CA VAL A 139 -24.25 9.81 -9.70
C VAL A 139 -25.04 9.64 -8.40
N LYS A 140 -24.37 9.41 -7.26
CA LYS A 140 -25.04 9.26 -5.96
C LYS A 140 -25.50 10.60 -5.40
N LYS A 141 -26.74 10.62 -4.89
CA LYS A 141 -27.31 11.74 -4.14
C LYS A 141 -26.72 11.82 -2.74
N VAL A 142 -26.43 13.04 -2.30
CA VAL A 142 -25.98 13.34 -0.93
C VAL A 142 -27.19 13.27 0.00
N GLN A 143 -27.07 12.50 1.08
CA GLN A 143 -28.07 12.39 2.14
C GLN A 143 -27.80 13.43 3.23
N PRO A 144 -28.85 13.96 3.88
CA PRO A 144 -28.68 14.85 5.03
C PRO A 144 -28.11 14.09 6.24
N VAL A 145 -27.35 14.80 7.07
CA VAL A 145 -26.79 14.27 8.31
C VAL A 145 -27.93 13.87 9.26
N GLY A 146 -27.86 12.65 9.81
CA GLY A 146 -28.82 12.14 10.78
C GLY A 146 -28.15 11.44 11.96
N ASN A 147 -28.96 10.89 12.86
CA ASN A 147 -28.48 10.25 14.10
C ASN A 147 -27.54 9.05 13.88
N GLY A 148 -27.53 8.47 12.67
CA GLY A 148 -26.66 7.35 12.30
C GLY A 148 -25.41 7.75 11.52
N THR A 149 -25.21 9.04 11.24
CA THR A 149 -24.06 9.53 10.46
C THR A 149 -22.84 9.64 11.37
N LEU A 150 -21.78 8.91 11.05
CA LEU A 150 -20.51 9.00 11.76
C LEU A 150 -19.81 10.32 11.39
N PRO A 151 -19.40 11.16 12.36
CA PRO A 151 -18.59 12.34 12.07
C PRO A 151 -17.23 11.93 11.48
N THR A 152 -16.98 12.25 10.21
CA THR A 152 -15.70 11.97 9.52
C THR A 152 -14.66 13.06 9.76
N HIS A 153 -14.71 13.68 10.94
CA HIS A 153 -13.84 14.76 11.40
C HIS A 153 -13.58 14.64 12.90
N GLY A 154 -12.56 15.34 13.40
CA GLY A 154 -12.18 15.31 14.81
C GLY A 154 -11.30 14.11 15.19
N PRO A 155 -10.89 14.02 16.46
CA PRO A 155 -9.83 13.12 16.91
C PRO A 155 -10.17 11.64 16.74
N LEU A 156 -11.44 11.26 16.91
CA LEU A 156 -11.88 9.87 16.77
C LEU A 156 -11.66 9.36 15.34
N PHE A 157 -12.10 10.11 14.33
CA PHE A 157 -11.93 9.71 12.95
C PHE A 157 -10.47 9.75 12.50
N ILE A 158 -9.70 10.74 13.00
CA ILE A 158 -8.25 10.81 12.78
C ILE A 158 -7.57 9.54 13.32
N GLY A 159 -7.86 9.15 14.56
CA GLY A 159 -7.32 7.95 15.18
C GLY A 159 -7.71 6.68 14.43
N LEU A 160 -8.99 6.56 14.03
CA LEU A 160 -9.47 5.43 13.23
C LEU A 160 -8.75 5.33 11.87
N LEU A 161 -8.59 6.45 11.17
CA LEU A 161 -7.91 6.48 9.88
C LEU A 161 -6.44 6.10 10.02
N ILE A 162 -5.74 6.66 11.01
CA ILE A 162 -4.35 6.29 11.32
C ILE A 162 -4.26 4.80 11.64
N GLY A 163 -5.12 4.29 12.53
CA GLY A 163 -5.17 2.88 12.88
C GLY A 163 -5.42 1.99 11.67
N THR A 164 -6.33 2.37 10.76
CA THR A 164 -6.63 1.61 9.54
C THR A 164 -5.40 1.52 8.63
N VAL A 165 -4.72 2.65 8.38
CA VAL A 165 -3.52 2.70 7.52
C VAL A 165 -2.39 1.88 8.13
N LEU A 166 -2.12 2.06 9.43
CA LEU A 166 -1.04 1.37 10.13
C LEU A 166 -1.29 -0.13 10.21
N LEU A 167 -2.51 -0.55 10.56
CA LEU A 167 -2.84 -1.96 10.74
C LEU A 167 -2.78 -2.71 9.40
N VAL A 168 -3.37 -2.16 8.33
CA VAL A 168 -3.30 -2.77 7.00
C VAL A 168 -1.85 -2.86 6.52
N GLY A 169 -1.06 -1.79 6.67
CA GLY A 169 0.36 -1.80 6.30
C GLY A 169 1.18 -2.81 7.12
N ALA A 170 1.01 -2.80 8.45
CA ALA A 170 1.72 -3.68 9.36
C ALA A 170 1.41 -5.15 9.07
N LEU A 171 0.14 -5.55 9.02
CA LEU A 171 -0.23 -6.95 8.78
C LEU A 171 0.25 -7.46 7.42
N THR A 172 0.41 -6.58 6.44
CA THR A 172 0.88 -6.95 5.11
C THR A 172 2.39 -7.14 5.05
N PHE A 173 3.16 -6.30 5.74
CA PHE A 173 4.61 -6.24 5.58
C PHE A 173 5.42 -6.73 6.79
N ILE A 174 4.80 -6.97 7.96
CA ILE A 174 5.50 -7.52 9.15
C ILE A 174 6.34 -8.75 8.80
N PRO A 175 5.83 -9.79 8.09
CA PRO A 175 6.63 -10.97 7.78
C PRO A 175 7.86 -10.66 6.91
N ALA A 176 7.70 -9.79 5.91
CA ALA A 176 8.81 -9.38 5.05
C ALA A 176 9.82 -8.51 5.81
N LEU A 177 9.35 -7.54 6.61
CA LEU A 177 10.20 -6.67 7.42
C LEU A 177 10.96 -7.44 8.51
N ALA A 178 10.34 -8.50 9.07
CA ALA A 178 10.96 -9.40 10.02
C ALA A 178 12.20 -10.09 9.42
N LEU A 179 12.14 -10.49 8.14
CA LEU A 179 13.22 -11.17 7.42
C LEU A 179 14.27 -10.22 6.82
N GLY A 180 14.05 -8.91 6.89
CA GLY A 180 14.97 -7.89 6.38
C GLY A 180 15.48 -6.99 7.51
N PRO A 181 15.04 -5.72 7.57
CA PRO A 181 15.62 -4.72 8.48
C PRO A 181 15.49 -5.08 9.96
N VAL A 182 14.44 -5.79 10.37
CA VAL A 182 14.29 -6.18 11.78
C VAL A 182 15.30 -7.24 12.17
N ALA A 183 15.50 -8.28 11.36
CA ALA A 183 16.50 -9.30 11.64
C ALA A 183 17.93 -8.72 11.59
N GLU A 184 18.20 -7.81 10.66
CA GLU A 184 19.46 -7.08 10.60
C GLU A 184 19.72 -6.28 11.89
N HIS A 185 18.72 -5.54 12.37
CA HIS A 185 18.83 -4.79 13.62
C HIS A 185 19.12 -5.71 14.82
N LEU A 186 18.45 -6.86 14.89
CA LEU A 186 18.67 -7.83 15.96
C LEU A 186 20.07 -8.45 15.92
N GLN A 187 20.64 -8.69 14.73
CA GLN A 187 22.03 -9.16 14.59
C GLN A 187 23.05 -8.14 15.08
N LEU A 188 22.85 -6.85 14.73
CA LEU A 188 23.71 -5.75 15.20
C LEU A 188 23.69 -5.64 16.72
N VAL A 189 22.51 -5.73 17.34
CA VAL A 189 22.36 -5.68 18.81
C VAL A 189 23.03 -6.88 19.49
N GLN A 190 23.04 -8.05 18.84
CA GLN A 190 23.69 -9.26 19.34
C GLN A 190 25.21 -9.31 19.07
N GLY A 191 25.79 -8.29 18.42
CA GLY A 191 27.22 -8.23 18.09
C GLY A 191 27.66 -9.22 17.00
N GLN A 192 26.71 -9.80 16.26
CA GLN A 192 26.99 -10.68 15.11
C GLN A 192 27.06 -9.81 13.85
N SER A 193 28.27 -9.39 13.47
CA SER A 193 28.50 -8.78 12.16
C SER A 193 28.71 -9.90 11.13
N SER A 194 27.97 -9.85 10.02
CA SER A 194 28.19 -10.72 8.85
C SER A 194 29.40 -10.28 8.05
#